data_AF-A0A7J7MNW0-F1
#
_entry.id   AF-A0A7J7MNW0-F1
#
_cell.length_a   1.000
_cell.length_b   1.000
_cell.length_c   1.000
_cell.angle_alpha   90.00
_cell.angle_beta   90.00
_cell.angle_gamma   90.00
#
_symmetry.space_group_name_H-M   'P 1'
#
loop_
_entity.id
_entity.type
_entity.pdbx_description
1 polymer ?
#
loop_
_entity_poly.entity_id
_entity_poly.type
_entity_poly.pdbx_seq_one_letter_code
_entity_poly.pdbx_strand_id
1 'polypeptide(L)'
;MGRASSSIMVHGFSWLYGSSGGEIELQEIVNGLINTQMYNSPRISIALIFINVEIGFMLSPAPSHQWTPDVYEGGMINRVMNNE
;
A
#
# COMPACT_ATOMS: atom_id res chain seq x y z
N MET A 1 -9.59 7.25 6.40
CA MET A 1 -9.41 6.57 5.09
C MET A 1 -8.08 5.81 4.95
N GLY A 2 -7.01 6.13 5.70
CA GLY A 2 -5.76 5.35 5.67
C GLY A 2 -5.85 3.87 6.12
N ARG A 3 -6.87 3.48 6.91
CA ARG A 3 -7.06 2.07 7.31
C ARG A 3 -7.49 1.16 6.15
N ALA A 4 -8.28 1.69 5.20
CA ALA A 4 -8.80 0.93 4.07
C ALA A 4 -7.74 0.74 2.98
N SER A 5 -6.87 1.73 2.76
CA SER A 5 -5.74 1.58 1.83
C SER A 5 -4.78 0.51 2.34
N SER A 6 -4.36 0.58 3.61
CA SER A 6 -3.40 -0.40 4.16
C SER A 6 -3.89 -1.85 4.10
N SER A 7 -5.20 -2.11 4.21
CA SER A 7 -5.74 -3.46 4.04
C SER A 7 -5.63 -3.99 2.60
N ILE A 8 -5.74 -3.11 1.61
CA ILE A 8 -5.59 -3.46 0.19
C ILE A 8 -4.10 -3.76 -0.09
N MET A 9 -3.18 -2.97 0.47
CA MET A 9 -1.74 -3.23 0.40
C MET A 9 -1.37 -4.62 0.91
N VAL A 10 -1.82 -4.94 2.12
CA VAL A 10 -1.48 -6.22 2.78
C VAL A 10 -2.08 -7.39 2.00
N HIS A 11 -3.23 -7.20 1.38
CA HIS A 11 -3.81 -8.22 0.51
C HIS A 11 -2.98 -8.47 -0.76
N GLY A 12 -2.45 -7.41 -1.37
CA GLY A 12 -1.52 -7.51 -2.51
C GLY A 12 -0.23 -8.26 -2.16
N PHE A 13 0.36 -7.95 -1.01
CA PHE A 13 1.54 -8.66 -0.49
C PHE A 13 1.24 -10.12 -0.15
N SER A 14 0.07 -10.43 0.41
CA SER A 14 -0.33 -11.81 0.71
C SER A 14 -0.40 -12.68 -0.55
N TRP A 15 -0.88 -12.14 -1.68
CA TRP A 15 -0.88 -12.87 -2.95
C TRP A 15 0.52 -13.08 -3.53
N LEU A 16 1.41 -12.09 -3.45
CA LEU A 16 2.80 -12.26 -3.87
C LEU A 16 3.53 -13.30 -3.02
N TYR A 17 3.36 -13.25 -1.70
CA TYR A 17 3.93 -14.21 -0.76
C TYR A 17 3.47 -15.64 -1.07
N GLY A 18 2.16 -15.84 -1.27
CA GLY A 18 1.62 -17.15 -1.60
C GLY A 18 2.08 -17.69 -2.97
N SER A 19 2.15 -16.83 -3.99
CA SER A 19 2.62 -17.22 -5.33
C SER A 19 4.13 -17.44 -5.41
N SER A 20 4.89 -16.82 -4.51
CA SER A 20 6.32 -17.04 -4.39
C SER A 20 6.70 -18.34 -3.66
N GLY A 21 5.76 -18.99 -2.98
CA GLY A 21 6.07 -20.13 -2.11
C GLY A 21 6.44 -19.78 -0.67
N GLY A 22 6.21 -18.52 -0.26
CA GLY A 22 6.46 -18.06 1.11
C GLY A 22 7.76 -17.29 1.31
N GLU A 23 8.35 -16.79 0.23
CA GLU A 23 9.56 -15.98 0.30
C GLU A 23 9.26 -14.52 0.58
N ILE A 24 10.19 -13.86 1.27
CA ILE A 24 10.12 -12.44 1.63
C ILE A 24 11.19 -11.60 0.93
N GLU A 25 12.25 -12.25 0.45
CA GLU A 25 13.32 -11.62 -0.30
C GLU A 25 12.88 -11.35 -1.74
N LEU A 26 13.11 -10.15 -2.25
CA LEU A 26 12.61 -9.76 -3.57
C LEU A 26 13.16 -10.65 -4.69
N GLN A 27 14.42 -11.06 -4.59
CA GLN A 27 15.05 -11.96 -5.56
C GLN A 27 14.40 -13.34 -5.56
N GLU A 28 14.10 -13.87 -4.38
CA GLU A 28 13.43 -15.15 -4.20
C GLU A 28 11.98 -15.09 -4.66
N ILE A 29 11.30 -13.96 -4.47
CA ILE A 29 9.96 -13.72 -5.02
C ILE A 29 9.96 -13.79 -6.55
N VAL A 30 10.91 -13.12 -7.20
CA VAL A 30 11.04 -13.17 -8.66
C VAL A 30 11.35 -14.58 -9.13
N ASN A 31 12.27 -15.28 -8.47
CA ASN A 31 12.61 -16.67 -8.80
C ASN A 31 11.41 -17.60 -8.62
N GLY A 32 10.66 -17.46 -7.52
CA GLY A 32 9.44 -18.21 -7.25
C GLY A 32 8.36 -17.99 -8.31
N LEU A 33 8.17 -16.75 -8.76
CA LEU A 33 7.23 -16.40 -9.82
C LEU A 33 7.62 -16.96 -11.19
N ILE A 34 8.92 -17.02 -11.49
CA ILE A 34 9.45 -17.62 -12.73
C ILE A 34 9.28 -19.14 -12.69
N ASN A 35 9.68 -19.78 -11.58
CA ASN A 35 9.61 -21.22 -11.40
C ASN A 35 8.16 -21.75 -11.45
N THR A 36 7.22 -20.99 -10.91
CA THR A 36 5.79 -21.33 -10.94
C THR A 36 5.09 -20.89 -12.23
N GLN A 37 5.80 -20.25 -13.18
CA GLN A 37 5.25 -19.65 -14.40
C GLN A 37 4.10 -18.65 -14.13
N MET A 38 4.03 -18.09 -12.92
CA MET A 38 2.96 -17.17 -12.51
C MET A 38 3.21 -15.72 -12.92
N TYR A 39 4.37 -15.40 -13.51
CA TYR A 39 4.75 -14.05 -13.92
C TYR A 39 3.76 -13.39 -14.90
N ASN A 40 3.04 -14.18 -15.71
CA ASN A 40 2.00 -13.70 -16.64
C ASN A 40 0.57 -13.82 -16.07
N SER A 41 0.42 -14.21 -14.80
CA SER A 41 -0.90 -14.39 -14.20
C SER A 41 -1.58 -13.04 -13.99
N PRO A 42 -2.84 -12.84 -14.43
CA PRO A 42 -3.59 -11.61 -14.17
C PRO A 42 -3.66 -11.25 -12.68
N ARG A 43 -3.65 -12.26 -11.80
CA ARG A 43 -3.66 -12.08 -10.34
C ARG A 43 -2.44 -11.32 -9.84
N ILE A 44 -1.25 -11.65 -10.37
CA ILE A 44 0.01 -11.02 -10.01
C ILE A 44 0.06 -9.59 -10.54
N SER A 45 -0.39 -9.39 -11.78
CA SER A 45 -0.47 -8.05 -12.37
C SER A 45 -1.36 -7.12 -11.54
N ILE A 46 -2.51 -7.60 -11.08
CA ILE A 46 -3.41 -6.83 -10.20
C ILE A 46 -2.75 -6.52 -8.85
N ALA A 47 -2.07 -7.49 -8.23
CA ALA A 47 -1.34 -7.27 -6.97
C ALA A 47 -0.26 -6.19 -7.12
N LEU A 48 0.52 -6.23 -8.20
CA LEU A 48 1.56 -5.24 -8.49
C LEU A 48 0.97 -3.85 -8.75
N ILE A 49 -0.17 -3.75 -9.44
CA ILE A 49 -0.85 -2.46 -9.66
C ILE A 49 -1.26 -1.84 -8.33
N PHE A 50 -1.88 -2.61 -7.43
CA PHE A 50 -2.28 -2.09 -6.12
C PHE A 50 -1.09 -1.58 -5.30
N ILE A 51 0.01 -2.34 -5.27
CA ILE A 51 1.24 -1.93 -4.57
C ILE A 51 1.81 -0.65 -5.17
N ASN A 52 1.91 -0.55 -6.50
CA ASN A 52 2.45 0.65 -7.18
C ASN A 52 1.56 1.88 -6.99
N VAL A 53 0.23 1.74 -7.06
CA VAL A 53 -0.72 2.83 -6.85
C VAL A 53 -0.63 3.36 -5.41
N GLU A 54 -0.46 2.47 -4.44
CA GLU A 54 -0.41 2.84 -3.03
C GLU A 54 0.94 3.46 -2.61
N ILE A 55 2.04 2.95 -3.16
CA ILE A 55 3.36 3.62 -3.08
C ILE A 55 3.26 5.02 -3.71
N GLY A 56 2.63 5.13 -4.89
CA GLY A 56 2.37 6.42 -5.53
C GLY A 56 1.50 7.35 -4.68
N PHE A 57 0.52 6.82 -3.96
CA PHE A 57 -0.31 7.59 -3.02
C PHE A 57 0.50 8.15 -1.85
N MET A 58 1.48 7.41 -1.32
CA MET A 58 2.40 7.91 -0.28
C MET A 58 3.30 9.05 -0.78
N LEU A 59 3.63 9.06 -2.08
CA LEU A 59 4.47 10.10 -2.71
C LEU A 59 3.70 11.39 -3.05
N SER A 60 2.38 11.42 -2.86
CA SER A 60 1.53 12.61 -3.05
C SER A 60 1.71 13.38 -4.39
N PRO A 61 1.87 12.75 -5.57
CA PRO A 61 1.75 13.50 -6.82
C PRO A 61 0.27 13.91 -7.02
N ALA A 62 0.03 15.17 -7.37
CA ALA A 62 -1.31 15.72 -7.60
C ALA A 62 -2.16 14.76 -8.47
N PRO A 63 -3.30 14.24 -7.96
CA PRO A 63 -4.41 14.99 -7.36
C PRO A 63 -4.74 14.61 -5.89
N SER A 64 -3.86 13.89 -5.18
CA SER A 64 -4.08 13.45 -3.77
C SER A 64 -4.07 14.58 -2.72
N HIS A 65 -4.06 15.84 -3.16
CA HIS A 65 -4.09 17.06 -2.34
C HIS A 65 -5.45 17.36 -1.69
N GLN A 66 -6.44 16.46 -1.79
CA GLN A 66 -7.79 16.64 -1.22
C GLN A 66 -7.88 16.30 0.28
N TRP A 67 -6.91 15.60 0.90
CA TRP A 67 -6.95 15.27 2.34
C TRP A 67 -6.05 16.13 3.21
N THR A 68 -5.42 17.15 2.64
CA THR A 68 -4.50 18.02 3.38
C THR A 68 -5.16 19.12 4.23
N PRO A 69 -6.47 19.48 4.18
CA PRO A 69 -6.91 20.62 4.99
C PRO A 69 -7.18 20.29 6.47
N ASP A 70 -7.44 19.04 6.87
CA ASP A 70 -8.04 18.80 8.22
C ASP A 70 -7.05 18.35 9.32
N VAL A 71 -5.80 17.99 8.99
CA VAL A 71 -4.83 17.51 10.02
C VAL A 71 -4.14 18.66 10.75
N TYR A 72 -4.10 19.86 10.15
CA TYR A 72 -3.39 21.01 10.74
C TYR A 72 -4.28 21.86 11.65
N GLU A 73 -5.57 21.99 11.35
CA GLU A 73 -6.46 22.85 12.12
C GLU A 73 -6.99 22.19 13.42
N GLY A 74 -7.30 20.88 13.41
CA GLY A 74 -7.92 20.24 14.58
C GLY A 74 -6.99 19.96 15.77
N GLY A 75 -5.69 19.77 15.53
CA GLY A 75 -4.74 19.33 16.57
C GLY A 75 -4.29 20.42 17.53
N MET A 76 -4.16 21.66 17.04
CA MET A 76 -3.65 22.78 17.82
C MET A 76 -4.77 23.47 18.63
N ILE A 77 -6.00 23.57 18.09
CA ILE A 77 -7.11 24.24 18.77
C ILE A 77 -7.66 23.41 19.96
N ASN A 78 -7.78 22.09 19.82
CA ASN A 78 -8.33 21.23 20.88
C ASN A 78 -7.39 21.06 22.07
N ARG A 79 -6.08 21.26 21.91
CA ARG A 79 -5.11 21.25 23.01
C ARG A 79 -5.05 22.55 23.79
N VAL A 80 -5.46 23.67 23.18
CA VAL A 80 -5.49 24.98 23.85
C VAL A 80 -6.79 25.17 24.62
N MET A 81 -7.92 24.61 24.17
CA MET A 81 -9.22 24.77 24.84
C MET A 81 -9.51 23.77 25.98
N ASN A 82 -8.70 22.72 26.16
CA ASN A 82 -8.89 21.70 27.21
C ASN A 82 -7.79 21.73 28.29
N ASN A 83 -7.05 22.83 28.39
CA ASN A 83 -6.02 23.07 29.42
C ASN A 83 -6.46 24.14 30.42
N GLU A 84 -7.71 24.06 30.86
CA GLU A 84 -8.21 24.63 32.13
C GLU A 84 -8.96 23.55 32.91
#